data_AF-Q185T1-F1
#
_entry.id   AF-Q185T1-F1
#
_cell.length_a   1.000
_cell.length_b   1.000
_cell.length_c   1.000
_cell.angle_alpha   90.00
_cell.angle_beta   90.00
_cell.angle_gamma   90.00
#
_symmetry.space_group_name_H-M   'P 1'
#
loop_
_entity.id
_entity.type
_entity.pdbx_description
1 polymer ?
#
loop_
_entity_poly.entity_id
_entity_poly.type
_entity_poly.pdbx_seq_one_letter_code
_entity_poly.pdbx_strand_id
1 'polypeptide(L)'
;MEQHSKVGNFGDLLKVLLDEKELSMGELSKKSGIDKSTISRIANNKQKPNINHLEKMAIHLNINLEELLKASGYEFRNSNNQIFNADSDFSNFDDILGFANLINDKNFNGNIEKELSKCKLYVQTDEGKKLLFDNFNKKIDSIEKQGQFTDRLRQMYADFCTDGLTIKKYLLIGSMLLYFVISTDVIPDFVFPIGFMDDLVALNIVTKLLKNDK
;
A
#
# COMPACT_ATOMS: atom_id res chain seq x y z
N MET A 1 4.84 15.45 21.87
CA MET A 1 4.42 14.06 22.14
C MET A 1 5.66 13.21 21.97
N GLU A 2 6.27 12.74 23.05
CA GLU A 2 7.62 12.15 23.04
C GLU A 2 7.73 10.99 24.06
N GLN A 3 6.65 10.23 24.29
CA GLN A 3 6.59 9.27 25.41
C GLN A 3 6.75 7.78 25.04
N HIS A 4 6.77 7.40 23.76
CA HIS A 4 6.86 5.97 23.39
C HIS A 4 8.29 5.46 23.15
N SER A 5 9.33 6.28 23.35
CA SER A 5 10.74 5.96 23.07
C SER A 5 11.37 4.90 24.00
N LYS A 6 10.63 4.38 24.98
CA LYS A 6 11.11 3.43 26.00
C LYS A 6 10.51 2.01 25.92
N VAL A 7 9.78 1.69 24.85
CA VAL A 7 9.18 0.35 24.70
C VAL A 7 10.13 -0.57 23.91
N GLY A 8 10.50 -1.71 24.50
CA GLY A 8 11.59 -2.57 24.01
C GLY A 8 11.29 -3.37 22.72
N ASN A 9 10.03 -3.49 22.31
CA ASN A 9 9.60 -4.16 21.07
C ASN A 9 8.19 -3.70 20.64
N PHE A 10 7.80 -4.00 19.40
CA PHE A 10 6.50 -3.58 18.85
C PHE A 10 5.29 -4.14 19.61
N GLY A 11 5.34 -5.39 20.07
CA GLY A 11 4.21 -6.02 20.74
C GLY A 11 3.83 -5.32 22.04
N ASP A 12 4.83 -4.87 22.80
CA ASP A 12 4.63 -4.09 24.02
C ASP A 12 4.07 -2.71 23.70
N LEU A 13 4.51 -2.06 22.61
CA LEU A 13 3.97 -0.78 22.16
C LEU A 13 2.48 -0.93 21.80
N LEU A 14 2.14 -1.98 21.05
CA LEU A 14 0.76 -2.24 20.66
C LEU A 14 -0.15 -2.45 21.88
N LYS A 15 0.32 -3.12 22.93
CA LYS A 15 -0.44 -3.29 24.17
C LYS A 15 -0.70 -1.96 24.87
N VAL A 16 0.33 -1.12 25.01
CA VAL A 16 0.19 0.23 25.58
C VAL A 16 -0.83 1.05 24.81
N LEU A 17 -0.76 1.05 23.48
CA LEU A 17 -1.71 1.79 22.63
C LEU A 17 -3.14 1.26 22.73
N LEU A 18 -3.32 -0.05 22.86
CA LEU A 18 -4.64 -0.65 23.07
C LEU A 18 -5.23 -0.20 24.41
N ASP A 19 -4.44 -0.21 25.48
CA ASP A 19 -4.86 0.23 26.80
C ASP A 19 -5.18 1.74 26.83
N GLU A 20 -4.34 2.59 26.24
CA GLU A 20 -4.54 4.05 26.13
C GLU A 20 -5.81 4.43 25.35
N LYS A 21 -6.23 3.58 24.40
CA LYS A 21 -7.42 3.81 23.56
C LYS A 21 -8.65 3.05 24.06
N GLU A 22 -8.54 2.38 25.20
CA GLU A 22 -9.59 1.52 25.77
C GLU A 22 -10.11 0.48 24.75
N LEU A 23 -9.22 -0.06 23.91
CA LEU A 23 -9.54 -1.04 22.89
C LEU A 23 -9.03 -2.43 23.28
N SER A 24 -9.89 -3.43 23.18
CA SER A 24 -9.45 -4.82 23.17
C SER A 24 -8.86 -5.22 21.82
N MET A 25 -8.04 -6.28 21.80
CA MET A 25 -7.59 -6.90 20.54
C MET A 25 -8.76 -7.35 19.64
N GLY A 26 -9.89 -7.71 20.25
CA GLY A 26 -11.10 -8.09 19.52
C GLY A 26 -11.77 -6.89 18.83
N GLU A 27 -11.77 -5.72 19.46
CA GLU A 27 -12.29 -4.50 18.87
C GLU A 27 -11.36 -3.97 17.78
N LEU A 28 -10.05 -3.99 18.00
CA LEU A 28 -9.09 -3.65 16.96
C LEU A 28 -9.24 -4.58 15.75
N SER A 29 -9.47 -5.88 15.97
CA SER A 29 -9.72 -6.85 14.89
C SER A 29 -10.95 -6.45 14.06
N LYS A 30 -12.08 -6.18 14.72
CA LYS A 30 -13.32 -5.76 14.05
C LYS A 30 -13.16 -4.46 13.26
N LYS A 31 -12.45 -3.48 13.83
CA LYS A 31 -12.25 -2.17 13.19
C LYS A 31 -11.29 -2.27 12.00
N SER A 32 -10.14 -2.91 12.19
CA SER A 32 -9.07 -3.00 11.18
C SER A 32 -9.30 -4.06 10.10
N GLY A 33 -10.20 -5.01 10.32
CA GLY A 33 -10.33 -6.20 9.47
C GLY A 33 -9.12 -7.14 9.54
N ILE A 34 -8.19 -6.93 10.47
CA ILE A 34 -7.09 -7.87 10.74
C ILE A 34 -7.64 -8.97 11.64
N ASP A 35 -7.35 -10.24 11.31
CA ASP A 35 -7.76 -11.37 12.14
C ASP A 35 -7.24 -11.24 13.59
N LYS A 36 -8.10 -11.58 14.56
CA LYS A 36 -7.78 -11.47 15.99
C LYS A 36 -6.57 -12.32 16.37
N SER A 37 -6.38 -13.49 15.74
CA SER A 37 -5.20 -14.33 16.01
C SER A 37 -3.93 -13.66 15.52
N THR A 38 -3.98 -12.96 14.38
CA THR A 38 -2.87 -12.16 13.85
C THR A 38 -2.51 -11.01 14.80
N ILE A 39 -3.51 -10.23 15.25
CA ILE A 39 -3.28 -9.15 16.23
C ILE A 39 -2.66 -9.71 17.52
N SER A 40 -3.18 -10.83 18.02
CA SER A 40 -2.64 -11.47 19.23
C SER A 40 -1.20 -11.97 19.05
N ARG A 41 -0.87 -12.58 17.90
CA ARG A 41 0.51 -12.98 17.60
C ARG A 41 1.45 -11.77 17.54
N ILE A 42 1.01 -10.67 16.92
CA ILE A 42 1.78 -9.42 16.85
C ILE A 42 2.01 -8.82 18.24
N ALA A 43 0.94 -8.65 19.04
CA ALA A 43 1.02 -8.08 20.40
C ALA A 43 1.90 -8.91 21.36
N ASN A 44 2.08 -10.20 21.07
CA ASN A 44 2.94 -11.09 21.84
C ASN A 44 4.31 -11.35 21.17
N ASN A 45 4.69 -10.53 20.18
CA ASN A 45 5.96 -10.63 19.46
C ASN A 45 6.21 -11.99 18.75
N LYS A 46 5.15 -12.77 18.51
CA LYS A 46 5.20 -14.05 17.79
C LYS A 46 5.14 -13.88 16.27
N GLN A 47 4.79 -12.69 15.79
CA GLN A 47 4.71 -12.35 14.38
C GLN A 47 5.10 -10.88 14.19
N LYS A 48 6.00 -10.60 13.25
CA LYS A 48 6.28 -9.22 12.83
C LYS A 48 5.07 -8.68 12.04
N PRO A 49 4.53 -7.49 12.35
CA PRO A 49 3.49 -6.87 11.54
C PRO A 49 4.06 -6.51 10.14
N ASN A 50 3.27 -6.68 9.08
CA ASN A 50 3.62 -6.15 7.76
C ASN A 50 3.13 -4.70 7.64
N ILE A 51 3.56 -3.98 6.60
CA ILE A 51 3.18 -2.58 6.40
C ILE A 51 1.66 -2.39 6.36
N ASN A 52 0.90 -3.33 5.79
CA ASN A 52 -0.56 -3.23 5.72
C ASN A 52 -1.23 -3.43 7.09
N HIS A 53 -0.65 -4.26 7.96
CA HIS A 53 -1.07 -4.33 9.36
C HIS A 53 -0.82 -2.98 10.04
N LEU A 54 0.36 -2.39 9.83
CA LEU A 54 0.74 -1.12 10.46
C LEU A 54 -0.15 0.04 9.99
N GLU A 55 -0.47 0.11 8.70
CA GLU A 55 -1.39 1.10 8.13
C GLU A 55 -2.77 1.01 8.80
N LYS A 56 -3.37 -0.19 8.80
CA LYS A 56 -4.69 -0.41 9.39
C LYS A 56 -4.68 -0.14 10.90
N MET A 57 -3.61 -0.53 11.59
CA MET A 57 -3.44 -0.24 13.01
C MET A 57 -3.31 1.27 13.27
N ALA A 58 -2.54 2.00 12.45
CA ALA A 58 -2.34 3.44 12.58
C ALA A 58 -3.67 4.20 12.55
N ILE A 59 -4.52 3.89 11.56
CA ILE A 59 -5.84 4.50 11.38
C ILE A 59 -6.73 4.29 12.62
N HIS A 60 -6.82 3.06 13.13
CA HIS A 60 -7.76 2.75 14.20
C HIS A 60 -7.24 3.01 15.61
N LEU A 61 -5.91 3.03 15.81
CA LEU A 61 -5.29 3.47 17.05
C LEU A 61 -5.10 5.00 17.08
N ASN A 62 -5.34 5.68 15.97
CA ASN A 62 -5.12 7.12 15.79
C ASN A 62 -3.71 7.52 16.23
N ILE A 63 -2.72 6.85 15.61
CA ILE A 63 -1.29 7.05 15.82
C ILE A 63 -0.61 7.22 14.46
N ASN A 64 0.53 7.91 14.45
CA ASN A 64 1.31 8.07 13.24
C ASN A 64 1.85 6.72 12.73
N LEU A 65 1.61 6.42 11.45
CA LEU A 65 2.15 5.24 10.78
C LEU A 65 3.69 5.20 10.85
N GLU A 66 4.37 6.35 10.81
CA GLU A 66 5.83 6.43 10.97
C GLU A 66 6.30 5.83 12.30
N GLU A 67 5.58 6.09 13.40
CA GLU A 67 5.93 5.56 14.71
C GLU A 67 5.81 4.03 14.73
N LEU A 68 4.74 3.50 14.13
CA LEU A 68 4.52 2.06 14.02
C LEU A 68 5.54 1.37 13.11
N LEU A 69 5.94 2.02 12.00
CA LEU A 69 6.98 1.54 11.09
C LEU A 69 8.34 1.47 11.78
N LYS A 70 8.74 2.55 12.47
CA LYS A 70 9.99 2.59 13.25
C LYS A 70 10.00 1.53 14.35
N ALA A 71 8.92 1.41 15.12
CA ALA A 71 8.81 0.43 16.19
C ALA A 71 8.83 -1.03 15.68
N SER A 72 8.45 -1.24 14.42
CA SER A 72 8.50 -2.55 13.75
C SER A 72 9.84 -2.84 13.05
N GLY A 73 10.79 -1.89 13.08
CA GLY A 73 12.07 -2.02 12.38
C GLY A 73 11.93 -1.98 10.86
N TYR A 74 10.98 -1.21 10.32
CA TYR A 74 10.95 -0.86 8.90
C TYR A 74 11.82 0.37 8.64
N GLU A 75 12.54 0.37 7.52
CA GLU A 75 13.26 1.55 7.06
C GLU A 75 12.27 2.60 6.55
N PHE A 76 12.16 3.71 7.29
CA PHE A 76 11.35 4.86 6.91
C PHE A 76 12.20 6.12 6.93
N ARG A 77 12.24 6.86 5.82
CA ARG A 77 12.95 8.15 5.77
C ARG A 77 12.12 9.17 6.54
N ASN A 78 12.76 9.86 7.49
CA ASN A 78 12.10 10.82 8.36
C ASN A 78 11.51 11.98 7.55
N SER A 79 10.21 12.21 7.69
CA SER A 79 9.47 13.30 7.06
C SER A 79 8.67 14.01 8.14
N ASN A 80 9.33 14.89 8.89
CA ASN A 80 8.71 15.90 9.76
C ASN A 80 7.41 15.47 10.48
N ASN A 81 7.42 14.37 11.27
CA ASN A 81 6.41 14.03 12.29
C ASN A 81 4.91 14.32 11.97
N GLN A 82 4.47 14.20 10.72
CA GLN A 82 3.05 14.42 10.39
C GLN A 82 2.27 13.14 10.64
N ILE A 83 1.21 13.23 11.46
CA ILE A 83 0.27 12.14 11.69
C ILE A 83 -0.36 11.79 10.34
N PHE A 84 -0.10 10.58 9.85
CA PHE A 84 -0.71 10.08 8.61
C PHE A 84 -2.23 10.23 8.66
N ASN A 85 -2.74 11.20 7.93
CA ASN A 85 -4.16 11.46 7.79
C ASN A 85 -4.47 11.44 6.30
N ALA A 86 -4.95 10.28 5.83
CA ALA A 86 -5.19 10.01 4.42
C ALA A 86 -6.13 11.03 3.75
N ASP A 87 -6.91 11.80 4.52
CA ASP A 87 -7.84 12.81 3.99
C ASP A 87 -7.18 14.20 3.83
N SER A 88 -6.13 14.53 4.59
CA SER A 88 -5.40 15.81 4.48
C SER A 88 -4.04 15.71 3.77
N ASP A 89 -3.37 14.57 3.90
CA ASP A 89 -1.95 14.42 3.53
C ASP A 89 -1.72 14.07 2.06
N PHE A 90 -2.80 13.84 1.30
CA PHE A 90 -2.76 13.59 -0.14
C PHE A 90 -3.47 14.68 -0.93
N SER A 91 -3.24 15.93 -0.52
CA SER A 91 -3.80 17.13 -1.17
C SER A 91 -3.42 17.22 -2.65
N ASN A 92 -2.25 16.70 -3.01
CA ASN A 92 -1.75 16.63 -4.38
C ASN A 92 -1.00 15.30 -4.65
N PHE A 93 -0.66 15.06 -5.93
CA PHE A 93 0.03 13.84 -6.35
C PHE A 93 1.50 13.75 -5.89
N ASP A 94 2.18 14.90 -5.73
CA ASP A 94 3.56 14.92 -5.24
C ASP A 94 3.65 14.53 -3.76
N ASP A 95 2.63 14.83 -2.95
CA ASP A 95 2.53 14.37 -1.56
C ASP A 95 2.43 12.83 -1.51
N ILE A 96 1.62 12.24 -2.40
CA ILE A 96 1.48 10.78 -2.55
C ILE A 96 2.83 10.14 -2.87
N LEU A 97 3.52 10.66 -3.90
CA LEU A 97 4.83 10.16 -4.29
C LEU A 97 5.87 10.39 -3.19
N GLY A 98 5.82 11.54 -2.52
CA GLY A 98 6.64 11.90 -1.38
C GLY A 98 6.54 10.85 -0.30
N PHE A 99 5.32 10.51 0.11
CA PHE A 99 5.06 9.48 1.11
C PHE A 99 5.56 8.09 0.67
N ALA A 100 5.26 7.67 -0.55
CA ALA A 100 5.74 6.40 -1.08
C ALA A 100 7.28 6.32 -1.15
N ASN A 101 7.97 7.45 -1.31
CA ASN A 101 9.43 7.52 -1.25
C ASN A 101 10.02 7.38 0.16
N LEU A 102 9.21 7.60 1.19
CA LEU A 102 9.65 7.42 2.58
C LEU A 102 9.77 5.95 2.94
N ILE A 103 8.97 5.08 2.31
CA ILE A 103 9.04 3.63 2.47
C ILE A 103 10.28 3.11 1.73
N ASN A 104 11.34 2.83 2.50
CA ASN A 104 12.63 2.37 1.96
C ASN A 104 12.94 0.91 2.35
N ASP A 105 11.91 0.09 2.60
CA ASP A 105 12.13 -1.32 2.89
C ASP A 105 12.45 -2.09 1.60
N LYS A 106 13.71 -2.52 1.45
CA LYS A 106 14.21 -3.21 0.25
C LYS A 106 13.45 -4.50 -0.06
N ASN A 107 13.04 -5.24 0.97
CA ASN A 107 12.34 -6.50 0.78
C ASN A 107 10.90 -6.26 0.30
N PHE A 108 10.21 -5.30 0.91
CA PHE A 108 8.88 -4.88 0.50
C PHE A 108 8.88 -4.36 -0.94
N ASN A 109 9.78 -3.42 -1.25
CA ASN A 109 9.89 -2.85 -2.58
C ASN A 109 10.28 -3.91 -3.62
N GLY A 110 11.23 -4.80 -3.30
CA GLY A 110 11.65 -5.89 -4.18
C GLY A 110 10.52 -6.89 -4.48
N ASN A 111 9.65 -7.17 -3.51
CA ASN A 111 8.47 -8.00 -3.74
C ASN A 111 7.48 -7.32 -4.71
N ILE A 112 7.23 -6.02 -4.54
CA ILE A 112 6.36 -5.25 -5.44
C ILE A 112 6.94 -5.22 -6.86
N GLU A 113 8.24 -4.98 -7.01
CA GLU A 113 8.93 -5.00 -8.32
C GLU A 113 8.83 -6.36 -9.01
N LYS A 114 8.94 -7.46 -8.25
CA LYS A 114 8.79 -8.82 -8.77
C LYS A 114 7.37 -9.05 -9.30
N GLU A 115 6.35 -8.68 -8.53
CA GLU A 115 4.96 -8.86 -8.95
C GLU A 115 4.59 -7.93 -10.13
N LEU A 116 5.07 -6.69 -10.15
CA LEU A 116 4.95 -5.80 -11.32
C LEU A 116 5.59 -6.42 -12.57
N SER A 117 6.73 -7.11 -12.42
CA SER A 117 7.39 -7.78 -13.55
C SER A 117 6.55 -8.93 -14.11
N LYS A 118 5.88 -9.70 -13.25
CA LYS A 118 4.88 -10.70 -13.70
C LYS A 118 3.71 -10.02 -14.41
N CYS A 119 3.20 -8.91 -13.88
CA CYS A 119 2.10 -8.15 -14.48
C CYS A 119 2.47 -7.60 -15.87
N LYS A 120 3.72 -7.18 -16.09
CA LYS A 120 4.22 -6.78 -17.43
C LYS A 120 4.15 -7.92 -18.45
N LEU A 121 4.45 -9.15 -18.04
CA LEU A 121 4.32 -10.31 -18.92
C LEU A 121 2.85 -10.63 -19.18
N TYR A 122 2.04 -10.60 -18.13
CA TYR A 122 0.65 -11.01 -18.23
C TYR A 122 -0.21 -10.03 -19.05
N VAL A 123 0.01 -8.72 -18.94
CA VAL A 123 -0.73 -7.71 -19.73
C VAL A 123 -0.49 -7.79 -21.24
N GLN A 124 0.52 -8.54 -21.69
CA GLN A 124 0.74 -8.79 -23.12
C GLN A 124 -0.22 -9.83 -23.69
N THR A 125 -0.78 -10.68 -22.83
CA THR A 125 -1.73 -11.73 -23.20
C THR A 125 -3.13 -11.17 -23.36
N ASP A 126 -3.96 -11.81 -24.18
CA ASP A 126 -5.37 -11.42 -24.33
C ASP A 126 -6.14 -11.61 -23.02
N GLU A 127 -5.77 -12.62 -22.24
CA GLU A 127 -6.38 -12.91 -20.94
C GLU A 127 -6.06 -11.79 -19.92
N GLY A 128 -4.79 -11.37 -19.82
CA GLY A 128 -4.40 -10.29 -18.91
C GLY A 128 -5.03 -8.95 -19.29
N LYS A 129 -5.14 -8.63 -20.59
CA LYS A 129 -5.86 -7.43 -21.06
C LYS A 129 -7.35 -7.50 -20.71
N LYS A 130 -7.99 -8.64 -21.01
CA LYS A 130 -9.40 -8.86 -20.68
C LYS A 130 -9.65 -8.72 -19.18
N LEU A 131 -8.80 -9.33 -18.35
CA LEU A 131 -8.90 -9.23 -16.90
C LEU A 131 -8.83 -7.77 -16.43
N LEU A 132 -7.90 -6.98 -16.98
CA LEU A 132 -7.78 -5.56 -16.70
C LEU A 132 -9.07 -4.80 -17.09
N PHE A 133 -9.54 -4.95 -18.32
CA PHE A 133 -10.75 -4.27 -18.81
C PHE A 133 -12.01 -4.64 -18.01
N ASP A 134 -12.17 -5.92 -17.66
CA ASP A 134 -13.36 -6.43 -16.98
C ASP A 134 -13.47 -5.96 -15.52
N ASN A 135 -12.35 -5.58 -14.89
CA ASN A 135 -12.28 -5.36 -13.45
C ASN A 135 -11.78 -3.97 -13.03
N PHE A 136 -11.07 -3.22 -13.89
CA PHE A 136 -10.52 -1.91 -13.49
C PHE A 136 -11.58 -0.95 -12.98
N ASN A 137 -12.64 -0.71 -13.78
CA ASN A 137 -13.71 0.21 -13.40
C ASN A 137 -14.43 -0.25 -12.13
N LYS A 138 -14.67 -1.57 -11.98
CA LYS A 138 -15.30 -2.14 -10.79
C LYS A 138 -14.46 -1.90 -9.52
N LYS A 139 -13.14 -2.10 -9.60
CA LYS A 139 -12.24 -1.91 -8.45
C LYS A 139 -12.06 -0.42 -8.13
N ILE A 140 -11.87 0.44 -9.14
CA ILE A 140 -11.62 1.86 -8.87
C ILE A 140 -12.87 2.58 -8.33
N ASP A 141 -14.07 2.17 -8.74
CA ASP A 141 -15.33 2.75 -8.28
C ASP A 141 -15.77 2.23 -6.90
N SER A 142 -15.22 1.10 -6.43
CA SER A 142 -15.49 0.58 -5.07
C SER A 142 -14.68 1.27 -3.98
N ILE A 143 -13.65 2.04 -4.35
CA ILE A 143 -12.87 2.82 -3.40
C ILE A 143 -13.70 4.05 -3.01
N GLU A 144 -14.17 4.07 -1.76
CA GLU A 144 -14.97 5.18 -1.20
C GLU A 144 -14.26 6.54 -1.28
N LYS A 145 -12.91 6.54 -1.33
CA LYS A 145 -12.09 7.74 -1.42
C LYS A 145 -11.79 8.13 -2.87
N GLN A 146 -12.48 9.14 -3.38
CA GLN A 146 -12.04 9.87 -4.58
C GLN A 146 -10.88 10.80 -4.21
N GLY A 147 -9.79 10.73 -4.97
CA GLY A 147 -8.63 11.61 -4.76
C GLY A 147 -7.55 11.43 -5.83
N GLN A 148 -6.44 12.15 -5.65
CA GLN A 148 -5.34 12.23 -6.63
C GLN A 148 -4.76 10.85 -7.00
N PHE A 149 -4.79 9.89 -6.07
CA PHE A 149 -4.38 8.52 -6.35
C PHE A 149 -5.30 7.85 -7.39
N THR A 150 -6.62 7.87 -7.17
CA THR A 150 -7.59 7.26 -8.09
C THR A 150 -7.62 8.00 -9.42
N ASP A 151 -7.46 9.32 -9.41
CA ASP A 151 -7.41 10.15 -10.63
C ASP A 151 -6.21 9.77 -11.48
N ARG A 152 -5.05 9.53 -10.85
CA ARG A 152 -3.86 9.08 -11.56
C ARG A 152 -4.05 7.71 -12.19
N LEU A 153 -4.68 6.76 -11.49
CA LEU A 153 -4.98 5.44 -12.05
C LEU A 153 -5.97 5.54 -13.23
N ARG A 154 -7.00 6.39 -13.13
CA ARG A 154 -7.94 6.65 -14.23
C ARG A 154 -7.23 7.25 -15.45
N GLN A 155 -6.30 8.19 -15.24
CA GLN A 155 -5.48 8.74 -16.31
C GLN A 155 -4.63 7.66 -16.98
N MET A 156 -3.94 6.84 -16.18
CA MET A 156 -3.14 5.72 -16.69
C MET A 156 -3.99 4.74 -17.49
N TYR A 157 -5.21 4.45 -17.04
CA TYR A 157 -6.15 3.59 -17.77
C TYR A 157 -6.63 4.23 -19.08
N ALA A 158 -6.92 5.53 -19.08
CA ALA A 158 -7.24 6.26 -20.31
C ALA A 158 -6.08 6.20 -21.31
N ASP A 159 -4.84 6.48 -20.86
CA ASP A 159 -3.64 6.36 -21.68
C ASP A 159 -3.50 4.94 -22.25
N PHE A 160 -3.70 3.91 -21.41
CA PHE A 160 -3.61 2.49 -21.82
C PHE A 160 -4.62 2.12 -22.92
N CYS A 161 -5.79 2.75 -22.94
CA CYS A 161 -6.83 2.53 -23.94
C CYS A 161 -6.60 3.31 -25.24
N THR A 162 -5.67 4.27 -25.27
CA THR A 162 -5.38 5.07 -26.46
C THR A 162 -4.28 4.46 -27.32
N ASP A 163 -4.45 4.54 -28.63
CA ASP A 163 -3.39 4.22 -29.58
C ASP A 163 -2.28 5.28 -29.53
N GLY A 164 -1.02 4.86 -29.59
CA GLY A 164 0.14 5.77 -29.67
C GLY A 164 1.13 5.70 -28.50
N LEU A 165 0.90 4.84 -27.50
CA LEU A 165 1.90 4.53 -26.49
C LEU A 165 3.08 3.76 -27.08
N THR A 166 4.30 4.07 -26.63
CA THR A 166 5.45 3.20 -26.89
C THR A 166 5.23 1.86 -26.18
N ILE A 167 5.78 0.77 -26.72
CA ILE A 167 5.67 -0.57 -26.11
C ILE A 167 6.10 -0.52 -24.63
N LYS A 168 7.19 0.20 -24.31
CA LYS A 168 7.66 0.35 -22.94
C LYS A 168 6.64 1.04 -22.04
N LYS A 169 6.05 2.17 -22.47
CA LYS A 169 5.01 2.87 -21.68
C LYS A 169 3.75 2.02 -21.53
N TYR A 170 3.32 1.36 -22.60
CA TYR A 170 2.19 0.42 -22.58
C TYR A 170 2.38 -0.68 -21.53
N LEU A 171 3.55 -1.33 -21.51
CA LEU A 171 3.86 -2.39 -20.54
C LEU A 171 3.95 -1.86 -19.10
N LEU A 172 4.55 -0.69 -18.89
CA LEU A 172 4.66 -0.06 -17.58
C LEU A 172 3.28 0.29 -17.01
N ILE A 173 2.48 1.01 -17.80
CA ILE A 173 1.11 1.40 -17.43
C ILE A 173 0.25 0.16 -17.20
N GLY A 174 0.22 -0.77 -18.16
CA GLY A 174 -0.53 -2.01 -18.07
C GLY A 174 -0.17 -2.83 -16.83
N SER A 175 1.12 -2.91 -16.49
CA SER A 175 1.55 -3.62 -15.29
C SER A 175 1.07 -2.98 -13.99
N MET A 176 1.03 -1.64 -13.91
CA MET A 176 0.52 -0.94 -12.73
C MET A 176 -0.99 -1.17 -12.57
N LEU A 177 -1.75 -1.03 -13.65
CA LEU A 177 -3.19 -1.19 -13.63
C LEU A 177 -3.58 -2.64 -13.32
N LEU A 178 -2.83 -3.60 -13.87
CA LEU A 178 -3.06 -5.02 -13.63
C LEU A 178 -2.67 -5.41 -12.19
N TYR A 179 -1.56 -4.89 -11.66
CA TYR A 179 -1.19 -5.04 -10.25
C TYR A 179 -2.31 -4.56 -9.34
N PHE A 180 -2.83 -3.36 -9.61
CA PHE A 180 -3.96 -2.81 -8.89
C PHE A 180 -5.17 -3.75 -9.02
N VAL A 181 -5.51 -4.25 -10.21
CA VAL A 181 -6.70 -5.08 -10.40
C VAL A 181 -6.63 -6.47 -9.76
N ILE A 182 -5.48 -7.17 -9.80
CA ILE A 182 -5.38 -8.56 -9.32
C ILE A 182 -5.31 -8.66 -7.78
N SER A 183 -5.53 -7.57 -7.04
CA SER A 183 -5.38 -7.55 -5.57
C SER A 183 -6.23 -8.55 -4.77
N THR A 184 -7.06 -9.39 -5.41
CA THR A 184 -7.90 -10.40 -4.76
C THR A 184 -7.97 -11.69 -5.59
N ASP A 185 -7.27 -12.75 -5.18
CA ASP A 185 -7.54 -14.18 -5.49
C ASP A 185 -7.77 -14.64 -6.95
N VAL A 186 -7.63 -13.79 -7.97
CA VAL A 186 -7.96 -14.17 -9.35
C VAL A 186 -6.92 -15.10 -9.97
N ILE A 187 -5.66 -15.07 -9.49
CA ILE A 187 -4.57 -15.89 -10.04
C ILE A 187 -3.74 -16.50 -8.90
N PRO A 188 -3.79 -17.83 -8.69
CA PRO A 188 -3.10 -18.51 -7.59
C PRO A 188 -1.57 -18.31 -7.54
N ASP A 189 -0.95 -18.02 -8.69
CA ASP A 189 0.51 -17.82 -8.81
C ASP A 189 1.00 -16.42 -8.38
N PHE A 190 0.05 -15.52 -8.07
CA PHE A 190 0.34 -14.16 -7.62
C PHE A 190 0.06 -14.02 -6.12
N VAL A 191 1.00 -13.38 -5.43
CA VAL A 191 0.89 -13.09 -3.99
C VAL A 191 1.19 -11.62 -3.81
N PHE A 192 0.13 -10.82 -3.73
CA PHE A 192 0.23 -9.38 -3.53
C PHE A 192 0.13 -9.02 -2.05
N PRO A 193 0.78 -7.94 -1.58
CA PRO A 193 0.28 -7.21 -0.44
C PRO A 193 -1.12 -6.65 -0.82
N ILE A 194 -2.03 -6.48 0.15
CA ILE A 194 -3.47 -6.29 -0.11
C ILE A 194 -3.94 -4.96 0.47
N GLY A 195 -3.20 -3.88 0.25
CA GLY A 195 -3.37 -2.61 0.96
C GLY A 195 -3.12 -1.40 0.09
N PHE A 196 -3.51 -0.24 0.60
CA PHE A 196 -3.35 1.00 -0.14
C PHE A 196 -1.85 1.39 -0.24
N MET A 197 -1.04 1.05 0.78
CA MET A 197 0.39 1.31 0.78
C MET A 197 1.18 0.61 -0.34
N ASP A 198 0.89 -0.64 -0.64
CA ASP A 198 1.55 -1.35 -1.74
C ASP A 198 1.15 -0.79 -3.10
N ASP A 199 -0.14 -0.48 -3.29
CA ASP A 199 -0.65 0.21 -4.47
C ASP A 199 0.05 1.59 -4.67
N LEU A 200 0.30 2.34 -3.59
CA LEU A 200 1.06 3.61 -3.65
C LEU A 200 2.52 3.40 -4.06
N VAL A 201 3.20 2.41 -3.47
CA VAL A 201 4.60 2.12 -3.78
C VAL A 201 4.74 1.60 -5.21
N ALA A 202 3.83 0.74 -5.67
CA ALA A 202 3.78 0.27 -7.05
C ALA A 202 3.60 1.46 -8.03
N LEU A 203 2.68 2.37 -7.73
CA LEU A 203 2.46 3.58 -8.54
C LEU A 203 3.71 4.47 -8.59
N ASN A 204 4.40 4.64 -7.46
CA ASN A 204 5.64 5.41 -7.40
C ASN A 204 6.76 4.78 -8.23
N ILE A 205 6.94 3.45 -8.13
CA ILE A 205 7.93 2.70 -8.94
C ILE A 205 7.66 2.93 -10.43
N VAL A 206 6.42 2.70 -10.89
CA VAL A 206 6.07 2.86 -12.31
C VAL A 206 6.20 4.32 -12.76
N THR A 207 5.80 5.28 -11.93
CA THR A 207 5.95 6.71 -12.23
C THR A 207 7.41 7.11 -12.41
N LYS A 208 8.33 6.62 -11.58
CA LYS A 208 9.78 6.85 -11.76
C LYS A 208 10.29 6.26 -13.07
N LEU A 209 9.87 5.03 -13.40
CA LEU A 209 10.27 4.37 -14.65
C LEU A 209 9.76 5.11 -15.89
N LEU A 210 8.55 5.68 -15.84
CA LEU A 210 8.00 6.52 -16.91
C LEU A 210 8.71 7.87 -17.05
N LYS A 211 9.14 8.50 -15.95
CA LYS A 211 9.90 9.76 -15.96
C LYS A 211 11.31 9.58 -16.54
N ASN A 212 11.94 8.43 -16.30
CA ASN A 212 13.25 8.07 -16.84
C ASN A 212 13.22 7.65 -18.32
N ASP A 213 12.05 7.72 -18.96
CA ASP A 213 11.82 7.42 -20.39
C ASP A 213 11.69 8.69 -21.25
N LYS A 214 12.29 9.79 -20.79
CA LYS A 214 12.42 11.05 -21.55
C LYS A 214 13.65 11.01 -22.44
#